data_AF-A0A2G5SY47-F1
#
_entry.id   AF-A0A2G5SY47-F1
#
_cell.length_a   1.000
_cell.length_b   1.000
_cell.length_c   1.000
_cell.angle_alpha   90.00
_cell.angle_beta   90.00
_cell.angle_gamma   90.00
#
_symmetry.space_group_name_H-M   'P 1'
#
loop_
_entity.id
_entity.type
_entity.pdbx_description
1 polymer ?
#
loop_
_entity_poly.entity_id
_entity_poly.type
_entity_poly.pdbx_seq_one_letter_code
_entity_poly.pdbx_strand_id
1 'polypeptide(L)'
;MWWWFKWLPKDNLDVRISAYESDSFELTMSSEVVNSKVNSTIANDLPNPNQGFENSTTGSNAFDAIEKFFNNTQAPVCGSIILILLKRYPNEADSSRLVSIIRSHHAIVHVITSSTPSRGSQTKAMYSVATRTNGMGAFEPDEHFWDYYYLKDIGDAFKKKKKLPTGIFIFQAVGWFPISGTLYPVYATTIQVSGKGKKTLPDFYPSITGSYLIAITYQDHVPDNSFRSFNLHFFNPGDSGNFKSYPHGSSDLWDDGNYIAQSFWFLNLDYKMTLDYNYSGHNVQNLQIRVYSSL
;
A
#
# COMPACT_ATOMS: atom_id res chain seq x y z
N MET A 1 -13.82 -27.65 21.70
CA MET A 1 -15.15 -27.92 21.11
C MET A 1 -15.45 -26.77 20.16
N TRP A 2 -15.86 -27.11 18.95
CA TRP A 2 -15.68 -26.34 17.71
C TRP A 2 -16.62 -25.15 17.58
N TRP A 3 -16.10 -23.97 17.23
CA TRP A 3 -16.90 -22.88 16.63
C TRP A 3 -16.12 -22.21 15.51
N TRP A 4 -16.60 -22.43 14.28
CA TRP A 4 -16.25 -21.69 13.07
C TRP A 4 -17.14 -20.45 13.01
N PHE A 5 -16.59 -19.27 12.75
CA PHE A 5 -17.38 -18.08 12.36
C PHE A 5 -17.05 -17.63 10.94
N LYS A 6 -17.96 -18.04 10.06
CA LYS A 6 -18.09 -17.65 8.65
C LYS A 6 -19.03 -16.44 8.62
N TRP A 7 -18.50 -15.22 8.38
CA TRP A 7 -19.33 -14.03 8.17
C TRP A 7 -18.81 -13.11 7.06
N LEU A 8 -18.77 -13.64 5.85
CA LEU A 8 -19.28 -12.97 4.65
C LEU A 8 -20.00 -14.05 3.83
N PRO A 9 -21.11 -13.74 3.11
CA PRO A 9 -21.59 -14.65 2.09
C PRO A 9 -20.40 -15.05 1.24
N LYS A 10 -20.25 -16.36 0.99
CA LYS A 10 -19.17 -16.92 0.19
C LYS A 10 -19.29 -16.52 -1.29
N ASP A 11 -20.15 -15.55 -1.58
CA ASP A 11 -20.58 -15.18 -2.91
C ASP A 11 -20.17 -13.71 -3.08
N ASN A 12 -19.20 -13.46 -3.97
CA ASN A 12 -18.92 -12.16 -4.56
C ASN A 12 -18.18 -11.10 -3.71
N LEU A 13 -17.08 -11.45 -3.03
CA LEU A 13 -16.12 -10.43 -2.55
C LEU A 13 -14.78 -10.51 -3.32
N ASP A 14 -14.44 -9.41 -4.00
CA ASP A 14 -13.18 -9.19 -4.74
C ASP A 14 -12.23 -8.24 -3.95
N VAL A 15 -12.48 -8.11 -2.63
CA VAL A 15 -11.90 -7.09 -1.74
C VAL A 15 -11.57 -7.73 -0.39
N ARG A 16 -10.34 -7.51 0.09
CA ARG A 16 -9.91 -7.92 1.43
C ARG A 16 -9.59 -6.68 2.24
N ILE A 17 -10.04 -6.67 3.49
CA ILE A 17 -9.85 -5.57 4.43
C ILE A 17 -9.04 -6.17 5.58
N SER A 18 -7.77 -5.78 5.70
CA SER A 18 -6.93 -6.09 6.86
C SER A 18 -6.87 -4.85 7.73
N ALA A 19 -7.54 -4.83 8.88
CA ALA A 19 -7.46 -3.75 9.85
C ALA A 19 -6.35 -4.03 10.86
N TYR A 20 -5.44 -3.08 11.07
CA TYR A 20 -4.40 -3.13 12.10
C TYR A 20 -4.77 -2.13 13.20
N GLU A 21 -5.00 -2.62 14.41
CA GLU A 21 -5.22 -1.79 15.60
C GLU A 21 -4.38 -2.36 16.75
N SER A 22 -3.62 -1.49 17.41
CA SER A 22 -3.01 -1.79 18.69
C SER A 22 -4.13 -2.01 19.71
N ASP A 23 -4.12 -3.19 20.33
CA ASP A 23 -5.02 -3.64 21.39
C ASP A 23 -6.42 -4.12 20.97
N SER A 24 -6.37 -5.27 20.27
CA SER A 24 -7.34 -6.38 20.26
C SER A 24 -8.75 -6.17 19.67
N PHE A 25 -8.98 -6.78 18.49
CA PHE A 25 -10.13 -7.65 18.22
C PHE A 25 -9.89 -8.53 16.97
N GLU A 26 -10.02 -9.86 17.10
CA GLU A 26 -9.64 -10.85 16.08
C GLU A 26 -10.45 -10.75 14.77
N LEU A 27 -9.73 -10.33 13.71
CA LEU A 27 -10.00 -10.63 12.31
C LEU A 27 -8.69 -11.22 11.76
N THR A 28 -8.55 -12.56 11.87
CA THR A 28 -7.29 -13.34 11.79
C THR A 28 -6.03 -12.51 12.07
N MET A 29 -5.97 -11.99 13.30
CA MET A 29 -4.78 -11.38 13.86
C MET A 29 -3.86 -12.52 14.31
N SER A 30 -2.63 -12.55 13.83
CA SER A 30 -1.58 -13.28 14.54
C SER A 30 -0.40 -12.36 14.78
N SER A 31 -0.32 -11.88 16.02
CA SER A 31 0.90 -11.36 16.61
C SER A 31 1.98 -12.45 16.58
N GLU A 32 3.24 -12.03 16.52
CA GLU A 32 4.49 -12.81 16.40
C GLU A 32 4.89 -13.20 14.96
N VAL A 33 5.74 -12.37 14.34
CA VAL A 33 6.36 -12.47 13.00
C VAL A 33 5.44 -11.97 11.87
N VAL A 34 5.33 -10.64 11.79
CA VAL A 34 4.26 -9.92 11.07
C VAL A 34 4.26 -10.14 9.55
N ASN A 35 5.39 -10.36 8.88
CA ASN A 35 5.38 -10.56 7.42
C ASN A 35 5.03 -11.99 7.01
N SER A 36 5.54 -13.02 7.70
CA SER A 36 5.27 -14.41 7.30
C SER A 36 3.84 -14.85 7.60
N LYS A 37 3.23 -14.34 8.69
CA LYS A 37 1.86 -14.66 9.08
C LYS A 37 0.79 -13.93 8.27
N VAL A 38 1.03 -12.66 7.92
CA VAL A 38 0.18 -11.91 6.98
C VAL A 38 0.16 -12.65 5.64
N ASN A 39 1.33 -13.03 5.13
CA ASN A 39 1.44 -13.78 3.88
C ASN A 39 0.72 -15.14 3.96
N SER A 40 0.91 -15.92 5.03
CA SER A 40 0.25 -17.23 5.17
C SER A 40 -1.26 -17.11 5.33
N THR A 41 -1.75 -16.13 6.07
CA THR A 41 -3.19 -15.92 6.28
C THR A 41 -3.86 -15.56 4.96
N ILE A 42 -3.24 -14.65 4.20
CA ILE A 42 -3.87 -14.23 2.96
C ILE A 42 -3.78 -15.32 1.88
N ALA A 43 -2.67 -16.06 1.83
CA ALA A 43 -2.50 -17.22 0.95
C ALA A 43 -3.49 -18.36 1.26
N ASN A 44 -3.80 -18.61 2.53
CA ASN A 44 -4.72 -19.68 2.93
C ASN A 44 -6.20 -19.36 2.63
N ASP A 45 -6.54 -18.08 2.54
CA ASP A 45 -7.93 -17.63 2.39
C ASP A 45 -8.19 -17.01 1.00
N LEU A 46 -7.34 -17.27 0.00
CA LEU A 46 -7.46 -16.71 -1.36
C LEU A 46 -8.88 -16.87 -1.92
N PRO A 47 -9.39 -15.87 -2.68
CA PRO A 47 -10.69 -15.98 -3.32
C PRO A 47 -10.79 -17.27 -4.14
N ASN A 48 -11.87 -18.02 -3.95
CA ASN A 48 -12.11 -19.21 -4.75
C ASN A 48 -12.38 -18.77 -6.20
N PRO A 49 -11.54 -19.16 -7.18
CA PRO A 49 -11.70 -18.70 -8.56
C PRO A 49 -13.04 -19.14 -9.17
N ASN A 50 -13.66 -20.19 -8.65
CA ASN A 50 -14.98 -20.68 -9.09
C ASN A 50 -16.15 -19.84 -8.57
N GLN A 51 -15.90 -18.84 -7.72
CA GLN A 51 -16.89 -17.91 -7.17
C GLN A 51 -16.78 -16.51 -7.80
N GLY A 52 -16.02 -16.40 -8.90
CA GLY A 52 -15.96 -15.17 -9.69
C GLY A 52 -17.29 -14.89 -10.38
N PHE A 53 -17.59 -13.61 -10.60
CA PHE A 53 -18.77 -13.20 -11.34
C PHE A 53 -18.77 -13.76 -12.78
N GLU A 54 -19.89 -14.34 -13.21
CA GLU A 54 -20.09 -14.78 -14.60
C GLU A 54 -20.19 -13.59 -15.58
N ASN A 55 -20.63 -12.42 -15.09
CA ASN A 55 -20.82 -11.21 -15.89
C ASN A 55 -19.59 -10.27 -15.89
N SER A 56 -19.20 -9.82 -17.08
CA SER A 56 -18.05 -8.95 -17.34
C SER A 56 -18.28 -7.46 -17.04
N THR A 57 -19.49 -7.03 -16.66
CA THR A 57 -19.81 -5.61 -16.39
C THR A 57 -19.79 -5.23 -14.91
N THR A 58 -19.79 -6.19 -13.99
CA THR A 58 -19.86 -5.92 -12.55
C THR A 58 -18.55 -5.28 -12.07
N GLY A 59 -18.61 -4.20 -11.29
CA GLY A 59 -17.45 -3.58 -10.65
C GLY A 59 -17.16 -4.19 -9.28
N SER A 60 -16.12 -3.70 -8.60
CA SER A 60 -15.84 -4.08 -7.21
C SER A 60 -16.83 -3.43 -6.24
N ASN A 61 -17.18 -4.16 -5.18
CA ASN A 61 -17.97 -3.71 -4.04
C ASN A 61 -17.10 -3.19 -2.88
N ALA A 62 -15.89 -2.67 -3.18
CA ALA A 62 -14.96 -2.17 -2.16
C ALA A 62 -15.56 -1.12 -1.24
N PHE A 63 -16.40 -0.22 -1.79
CA PHE A 63 -17.04 0.82 -1.00
C PHE A 63 -17.99 0.21 0.04
N ASP A 64 -18.88 -0.68 -0.39
CA ASP A 64 -19.80 -1.41 0.50
C ASP A 64 -19.06 -2.21 1.58
N ALA A 65 -17.95 -2.87 1.21
CA ALA A 65 -17.16 -3.66 2.14
C ALA A 65 -16.55 -2.79 3.25
N ILE A 66 -16.02 -1.62 2.90
CA ILE A 66 -15.44 -0.68 3.87
C ILE A 66 -16.55 -0.06 4.74
N GLU A 67 -17.69 0.33 4.17
CA GLU A 67 -18.80 0.84 4.96
C GLU A 67 -19.31 -0.19 5.96
N LYS A 68 -19.42 -1.45 5.52
CA LYS A 68 -19.80 -2.56 6.40
C LYS A 68 -18.79 -2.79 7.52
N PHE A 69 -17.50 -2.63 7.24
CA PHE A 69 -16.45 -2.70 8.26
C PHE A 69 -16.66 -1.63 9.33
N PHE A 70 -16.87 -0.37 8.96
CA PHE A 70 -17.07 0.71 9.94
C PHE A 70 -18.42 0.67 10.67
N ASN A 71 -19.41 -0.01 10.12
CA ASN A 71 -20.68 -0.28 10.81
C ASN A 71 -20.61 -1.49 11.77
N ASN A 72 -19.44 -2.11 11.92
CA ASN A 72 -19.28 -3.25 12.82
C ASN A 72 -19.40 -2.82 14.29
N THR A 73 -20.20 -3.55 15.06
CA THR A 73 -20.40 -3.33 16.51
C THR A 73 -19.75 -4.41 17.37
N GLN A 74 -19.14 -5.43 16.76
CA GLN A 74 -18.47 -6.54 17.46
C GLN A 74 -17.06 -6.16 17.92
N ALA A 75 -16.41 -5.19 17.25
CA ALA A 75 -15.04 -4.76 17.50
C ALA A 75 -14.94 -3.24 17.39
N PRO A 76 -14.00 -2.59 18.12
CA PRO A 76 -13.61 -1.22 17.80
C PRO A 76 -13.00 -1.17 16.39
N VAL A 77 -13.22 -0.04 15.71
CA VAL A 77 -12.74 0.22 14.33
C VAL A 77 -12.04 1.58 14.22
N CYS A 78 -11.82 2.26 15.35
CA CYS A 78 -11.32 3.62 15.39
C CYS A 78 -9.79 3.62 15.44
N GLY A 79 -9.12 4.23 14.48
CA GLY A 79 -7.66 4.14 14.33
C GLY A 79 -7.21 2.93 13.52
N SER A 80 -8.16 2.15 12.99
CA SER A 80 -7.86 1.03 12.10
C SER A 80 -7.05 1.47 10.87
N ILE A 81 -5.97 0.76 10.58
CA ILE A 81 -5.23 0.86 9.31
C ILE A 81 -5.68 -0.27 8.41
N ILE A 82 -6.35 0.07 7.30
CA ILE A 82 -6.96 -0.89 6.38
C ILE A 82 -6.08 -1.06 5.16
N LEU A 83 -5.67 -2.30 4.84
CA LEU A 83 -5.11 -2.64 3.52
C LEU A 83 -6.17 -3.29 2.63
N ILE A 84 -6.29 -2.79 1.41
CA ILE A 84 -7.12 -3.38 0.35
C ILE A 84 -6.26 -3.83 -0.81
N LEU A 85 -6.52 -5.05 -1.27
CA LEU A 85 -5.94 -5.59 -2.49
C LEU A 85 -7.04 -5.66 -3.53
N LEU A 86 -6.88 -4.89 -4.60
CA LEU A 86 -7.95 -4.56 -5.52
C LEU A 86 -7.66 -5.13 -6.91
N LYS A 87 -8.29 -6.27 -7.23
CA LYS A 87 -8.18 -6.88 -8.57
C LYS A 87 -9.15 -6.27 -9.58
N ARG A 88 -10.27 -5.71 -9.11
CA ARG A 88 -11.33 -5.11 -9.93
C ARG A 88 -11.62 -3.70 -9.45
N TYR A 89 -11.77 -2.75 -10.36
CA TYR A 89 -12.09 -1.38 -9.96
C TYR A 89 -13.56 -1.25 -9.55
N PRO A 90 -13.89 -0.36 -8.60
CA PRO A 90 -15.27 0.06 -8.39
C PRO A 90 -15.86 0.66 -9.67
N ASN A 91 -17.19 0.63 -9.77
CA ASN A 91 -17.92 1.42 -10.77
C ASN A 91 -18.36 2.78 -10.22
N GLU A 92 -18.33 2.94 -8.90
CA GLU A 92 -18.65 4.19 -8.20
C GLU A 92 -17.44 5.13 -8.14
N ALA A 93 -17.66 6.38 -8.53
CA ALA A 93 -16.61 7.40 -8.59
C ALA A 93 -16.58 8.30 -7.34
N ASP A 94 -17.74 8.55 -6.73
CA ASP A 94 -17.83 9.47 -5.60
C ASP A 94 -17.42 8.79 -4.29
N SER A 95 -16.19 9.05 -3.86
CA SER A 95 -15.64 8.54 -2.61
C SER A 95 -15.98 9.39 -1.38
N SER A 96 -16.80 10.44 -1.50
CA SER A 96 -16.92 11.46 -0.45
C SER A 96 -17.56 10.96 0.84
N ARG A 97 -18.65 10.19 0.73
CA ARG A 97 -19.30 9.54 1.87
C ARG A 97 -18.32 8.58 2.57
N LEU A 98 -17.66 7.74 1.78
CA LEU A 98 -16.71 6.75 2.29
C LEU A 98 -15.54 7.41 3.01
N VAL A 99 -14.94 8.43 2.41
CA VAL A 99 -13.86 9.23 3.02
C VAL A 99 -14.32 9.88 4.33
N SER A 100 -15.56 10.37 4.40
CA SER A 100 -16.11 10.95 5.63
C SER A 100 -16.18 9.91 6.76
N ILE A 101 -16.65 8.69 6.46
CA ILE A 101 -16.75 7.59 7.43
C ILE A 101 -15.36 7.16 7.91
N ILE A 102 -14.40 6.98 6.99
CA ILE A 102 -13.04 6.58 7.34
C ILE A 102 -12.40 7.63 8.27
N ARG A 103 -12.55 8.92 7.93
CA ARG A 103 -11.97 10.01 8.72
C ARG A 103 -12.64 10.19 10.08
N SER A 104 -13.97 9.98 10.19
CA SER A 104 -14.66 10.07 11.49
C SER A 104 -14.19 9.00 12.48
N HIS A 105 -13.66 7.89 11.97
CA HIS A 105 -13.06 6.82 12.75
C HIS A 105 -11.54 6.95 12.88
N HIS A 106 -10.93 8.08 12.50
CA HIS A 106 -9.47 8.27 12.51
C HIS A 106 -8.69 7.14 11.81
N ALA A 107 -9.32 6.49 10.83
CA ALA A 107 -8.77 5.33 10.14
C ALA A 107 -8.02 5.76 8.88
N ILE A 108 -7.15 4.86 8.40
CA ILE A 108 -6.34 5.05 7.19
C ILE A 108 -6.63 3.90 6.24
N VAL A 109 -6.73 4.19 4.94
CA VAL A 109 -6.91 3.15 3.91
C VAL A 109 -5.72 3.15 2.96
N HIS A 110 -4.97 2.06 2.96
CA HIS A 110 -4.04 1.69 1.91
C HIS A 110 -4.72 0.81 0.88
N VAL A 111 -4.36 0.98 -0.39
CA VAL A 111 -4.80 0.12 -1.48
C VAL A 111 -3.64 -0.25 -2.39
N ILE A 112 -3.53 -1.52 -2.72
CA ILE A 112 -2.69 -2.03 -3.80
C ILE A 112 -3.64 -2.49 -4.90
N THR A 113 -3.53 -1.82 -6.04
CA THR A 113 -4.44 -1.96 -7.17
C THR A 113 -3.75 -2.74 -8.27
N SER A 114 -4.45 -3.69 -8.88
CA SER A 114 -3.87 -4.49 -9.97
C SER A 114 -3.63 -3.60 -11.18
N SER A 115 -2.42 -3.68 -11.74
CA SER A 115 -2.07 -3.06 -13.03
C SER A 115 -2.72 -3.78 -14.21
N THR A 116 -3.19 -5.01 -14.02
CA THR A 116 -3.94 -5.82 -14.99
C THR A 116 -5.35 -6.13 -14.47
N PRO A 117 -6.18 -5.12 -14.19
CA PRO A 117 -7.45 -5.30 -13.52
C PRO A 117 -8.35 -6.29 -14.26
N SER A 118 -9.11 -7.10 -13.52
CA SER A 118 -10.07 -8.00 -14.13
C SER A 118 -11.15 -7.20 -14.87
N ARG A 119 -11.75 -6.18 -14.22
CA ARG A 119 -12.80 -5.27 -14.75
C ARG A 119 -12.95 -4.00 -13.87
N GLY A 120 -14.01 -3.21 -14.14
CA GLY A 120 -14.40 -2.00 -13.41
C GLY A 120 -14.02 -0.72 -14.15
N SER A 121 -14.78 0.36 -13.95
CA SER A 121 -14.60 1.60 -14.73
C SER A 121 -13.83 2.70 -14.02
N GLN A 122 -13.85 2.75 -12.68
CA GLN A 122 -13.30 3.87 -11.92
C GLN A 122 -11.90 3.57 -11.41
N THR A 123 -10.93 3.67 -12.32
CA THR A 123 -9.52 3.31 -12.07
C THR A 123 -8.88 4.10 -10.92
N LYS A 124 -9.34 5.34 -10.69
CA LYS A 124 -8.79 6.26 -9.67
C LYS A 124 -9.61 6.32 -8.36
N ALA A 125 -10.74 5.62 -8.28
CA ALA A 125 -11.65 5.74 -7.13
C ALA A 125 -10.97 5.39 -5.80
N MET A 126 -10.35 4.21 -5.73
CA MET A 126 -9.66 3.77 -4.52
C MET A 126 -8.34 4.50 -4.26
N TYR A 127 -7.63 4.95 -5.31
CA TYR A 127 -6.49 5.85 -5.16
C TYR A 127 -6.90 7.17 -4.47
N SER A 128 -8.05 7.72 -4.87
CA SER A 128 -8.64 8.92 -4.27
C SER A 128 -9.04 8.70 -2.80
N VAL A 129 -9.65 7.53 -2.48
CA VAL A 129 -9.94 7.14 -1.09
C VAL A 129 -8.66 7.17 -0.25
N ALA A 130 -7.62 6.45 -0.68
CA ALA A 130 -6.36 6.38 0.05
C ALA A 130 -5.70 7.76 0.22
N THR A 131 -5.71 8.58 -0.84
CA THR A 131 -5.21 9.96 -0.81
C THR A 131 -5.90 10.78 0.28
N ARG A 132 -7.23 10.76 0.31
CA ARG A 132 -8.05 11.60 1.19
C ARG A 132 -8.09 11.12 2.64
N THR A 133 -7.56 9.93 2.91
CA THR A 133 -7.47 9.30 4.24
C THR A 133 -6.01 9.10 4.68
N ASN A 134 -5.08 9.83 4.07
CA ASN A 134 -3.63 9.81 4.35
C ASN A 134 -2.93 8.45 4.10
N GLY A 135 -3.60 7.50 3.47
CA GLY A 135 -3.00 6.24 3.05
C GLY A 135 -2.22 6.32 1.73
N MET A 136 -1.90 5.14 1.20
CA MET A 136 -1.16 4.93 -0.05
C MET A 136 -2.03 4.16 -1.05
N GLY A 137 -2.05 4.59 -2.30
CA GLY A 137 -2.70 3.90 -3.41
C GLY A 137 -1.69 3.50 -4.48
N ALA A 138 -1.17 2.27 -4.40
CA ALA A 138 -0.25 1.75 -5.40
C ALA A 138 -0.99 1.05 -6.55
N PHE A 139 -0.33 0.99 -7.69
CA PHE A 139 -0.67 0.12 -8.81
C PHE A 139 0.49 -0.84 -9.05
N GLU A 140 0.24 -2.14 -8.92
CA GLU A 140 1.26 -3.19 -8.98
C GLU A 140 0.79 -4.35 -9.87
N PRO A 141 1.70 -5.05 -10.57
CA PRO A 141 1.42 -6.35 -11.17
C PRO A 141 0.91 -7.35 -10.14
N ASP A 142 0.00 -8.23 -10.55
CA ASP A 142 -0.56 -9.28 -9.69
C ASP A 142 0.50 -10.15 -9.05
N GLU A 143 1.58 -10.48 -9.77
CA GLU A 143 2.68 -11.28 -9.25
C GLU A 143 3.43 -10.64 -8.07
N HIS A 144 3.24 -9.33 -7.86
CA HIS A 144 3.83 -8.59 -6.75
C HIS A 144 2.89 -8.49 -5.54
N PHE A 145 1.66 -9.04 -5.63
CA PHE A 145 0.72 -9.08 -4.52
C PHE A 145 1.08 -10.17 -3.48
N TRP A 146 1.66 -11.33 -3.89
CA TRP A 146 1.63 -12.56 -3.05
C TRP A 146 2.85 -13.49 -3.00
N ASP A 147 3.20 -13.90 -1.78
CA ASP A 147 4.38 -14.71 -1.40
C ASP A 147 4.06 -16.21 -1.39
N TYR A 148 3.86 -16.80 -2.58
CA TYR A 148 3.58 -18.24 -2.67
C TYR A 148 4.83 -19.09 -2.98
N TYR A 149 5.76 -18.59 -3.79
CA TYR A 149 6.87 -19.41 -4.28
C TYR A 149 8.02 -19.56 -3.27
N TYR A 150 8.19 -18.62 -2.33
CA TYR A 150 9.37 -18.59 -1.47
C TYR A 150 9.32 -19.62 -0.32
N LEU A 151 8.17 -19.85 0.30
CA LEU A 151 8.07 -20.76 1.46
C LEU A 151 8.24 -22.24 1.11
N LYS A 152 7.80 -22.67 -0.08
CA LYS A 152 7.95 -24.07 -0.52
C LYS A 152 9.40 -24.39 -0.85
N ASP A 153 10.07 -23.50 -1.57
CA ASP A 153 11.47 -23.70 -1.97
C ASP A 153 12.44 -23.48 -0.80
N ILE A 154 12.16 -22.55 0.12
CA ILE A 154 12.90 -22.40 1.38
C ILE A 154 12.68 -23.62 2.28
N GLY A 155 11.44 -24.07 2.45
CA GLY A 155 11.12 -25.28 3.22
C GLY A 155 11.83 -26.52 2.68
N ASP A 156 11.86 -26.67 1.36
CA ASP A 156 12.58 -27.75 0.68
C ASP A 156 14.11 -27.57 0.73
N ALA A 157 14.64 -26.34 0.67
CA ALA A 157 16.06 -26.05 0.81
C ALA A 157 16.57 -26.31 2.22
N PHE A 158 15.81 -25.92 3.27
CA PHE A 158 16.10 -26.23 4.66
C PHE A 158 16.01 -27.73 4.94
N LYS A 159 14.97 -28.41 4.45
CA LYS A 159 14.83 -29.87 4.55
C LYS A 159 15.98 -30.61 3.84
N LYS A 160 16.48 -30.08 2.73
CA LYS A 160 17.59 -30.66 1.94
C LYS A 160 18.98 -30.16 2.38
N LYS A 161 19.10 -29.34 3.43
CA LYS A 161 20.35 -28.66 3.88
C LYS A 161 21.14 -28.03 2.72
N LYS A 162 20.46 -27.57 1.67
CA LYS A 162 21.12 -26.89 0.55
C LYS A 162 21.40 -25.45 0.97
N LYS A 163 22.58 -24.95 0.59
CA LYS A 163 22.92 -23.52 0.73
C LYS A 163 21.85 -22.74 -0.04
N LEU A 164 21.15 -21.82 0.63
CA LEU A 164 20.26 -20.88 -0.07
C LEU A 164 21.08 -20.18 -1.16
N PRO A 165 20.57 -20.00 -2.38
CA PRO A 165 21.23 -19.15 -3.36
C PRO A 165 21.38 -17.77 -2.71
N THR A 166 22.62 -17.43 -2.39
CA THR A 166 22.99 -16.09 -1.92
C THR A 166 22.66 -15.12 -3.03
N GLY A 167 21.59 -14.34 -2.87
CA GLY A 167 21.29 -13.26 -3.80
C GLY A 167 19.81 -13.01 -4.10
N ILE A 168 18.87 -13.79 -3.58
CA ILE A 168 17.46 -13.55 -3.87
C ILE A 168 16.70 -13.37 -2.54
N PHE A 169 16.35 -12.12 -2.24
CA PHE A 169 15.28 -11.78 -1.30
C PHE A 169 14.21 -11.07 -2.13
N ILE A 170 13.23 -11.83 -2.64
CA ILE A 170 12.10 -11.25 -3.38
C ILE A 170 11.13 -10.69 -2.34
N PHE A 171 11.24 -9.41 -2.02
CA PHE A 171 10.34 -8.74 -1.07
C PHE A 171 9.16 -8.10 -1.81
N GLN A 172 7.98 -8.71 -1.81
CA GLN A 172 6.81 -8.25 -2.60
C GLN A 172 6.10 -7.01 -2.03
N ALA A 173 5.23 -6.38 -2.83
CA ALA A 173 4.61 -5.07 -2.55
C ALA A 173 3.91 -5.01 -1.18
N VAL A 174 3.19 -6.07 -0.79
CA VAL A 174 2.55 -6.16 0.53
C VAL A 174 3.55 -6.04 1.68
N GLY A 175 4.75 -6.64 1.54
CA GLY A 175 5.79 -6.63 2.57
C GLY A 175 6.50 -5.28 2.76
N TRP A 176 6.42 -4.38 1.77
CA TRP A 176 6.98 -3.02 1.82
C TRP A 176 5.94 -1.93 2.07
N PHE A 177 4.65 -2.29 2.02
CA PHE A 177 3.62 -1.38 2.44
C PHE A 177 3.73 -1.13 3.95
N PRO A 178 3.41 0.08 4.43
CA PRO A 178 3.50 0.48 5.83
C PRO A 178 2.34 -0.13 6.66
N ILE A 179 2.22 -1.46 6.60
CA ILE A 179 1.18 -2.27 7.25
C ILE A 179 1.76 -3.18 8.34
N SER A 180 3.09 -3.19 8.48
CA SER A 180 3.81 -3.92 9.52
C SER A 180 5.03 -3.11 9.98
N GLY A 181 5.23 -2.98 11.29
CA GLY A 181 6.41 -2.34 11.89
C GLY A 181 6.44 -0.80 11.87
N THR A 182 6.09 -0.15 10.76
CA THR A 182 6.02 1.33 10.63
C THR A 182 4.65 1.77 10.15
N LEU A 183 3.73 1.96 11.09
CA LEU A 183 2.30 2.08 10.82
C LEU A 183 1.80 3.52 10.80
N TYR A 184 2.45 4.42 11.52
CA TYR A 184 1.90 5.75 11.78
C TYR A 184 2.43 6.77 10.76
N PRO A 185 1.61 7.26 9.82
CA PRO A 185 2.04 8.32 8.91
C PRO A 185 2.21 9.62 9.71
N VAL A 186 3.46 9.99 9.96
CA VAL A 186 3.83 11.24 10.64
C VAL A 186 3.99 12.42 9.69
N TYR A 187 4.01 12.13 8.38
CA TYR A 187 4.02 13.11 7.32
C TYR A 187 3.20 12.59 6.15
N ALA A 188 2.30 13.43 5.62
CA ALA A 188 1.50 13.09 4.46
C ALA A 188 1.29 14.31 3.56
N THR A 189 1.74 14.21 2.31
CA THR A 189 1.45 15.22 1.30
C THR A 189 1.08 14.56 -0.03
N THR A 190 0.13 15.16 -0.74
CA THR A 190 -0.19 14.77 -2.10
C THR A 190 -0.11 15.99 -2.99
N ILE A 191 0.68 15.89 -4.07
CA ILE A 191 0.97 17.02 -4.95
C ILE A 191 0.64 16.69 -6.41
N GLN A 192 0.29 17.72 -7.15
CA GLN A 192 0.11 17.65 -8.60
C GLN A 192 1.37 18.13 -9.31
N VAL A 193 1.85 17.32 -10.25
CA VAL A 193 3.01 17.60 -11.08
C VAL A 193 2.72 17.29 -12.54
N SER A 194 3.44 17.95 -13.46
CA SER A 194 3.36 17.71 -14.90
C SER A 194 4.65 18.17 -15.57
N GLY A 195 5.13 17.45 -16.57
CA GLY A 195 6.40 17.70 -17.25
C GLY A 195 7.60 17.55 -16.32
N LYS A 196 8.55 18.50 -16.40
CA LYS A 196 9.76 18.53 -15.58
C LYS A 196 9.76 19.76 -14.69
N GLY A 197 10.14 19.61 -13.42
CA GLY A 197 10.21 20.74 -12.51
C GLY A 197 10.68 20.40 -11.12
N LYS A 198 10.53 21.37 -10.23
CA LYS A 198 10.83 21.28 -8.80
C LYS A 198 9.64 21.78 -7.99
N LYS A 199 9.28 21.07 -6.92
CA LYS A 199 8.27 21.49 -5.94
C LYS A 199 8.90 21.61 -4.55
N THR A 200 8.53 22.65 -3.84
CA THR A 200 8.71 22.74 -2.39
C THR A 200 7.54 22.03 -1.73
N LEU A 201 7.82 21.15 -0.77
CA LEU A 201 6.81 20.43 0.00
C LEU A 201 6.72 21.04 1.41
N PRO A 202 5.70 20.68 2.22
CA PRO A 202 5.74 20.96 3.65
C PRO A 202 7.03 20.43 4.28
N ASP A 203 7.55 21.16 5.25
CA ASP A 203 8.73 20.72 6.00
C ASP A 203 8.40 19.46 6.82
N PHE A 204 9.42 18.65 7.08
CA PHE A 204 9.29 17.45 7.91
C PHE A 204 9.95 17.67 9.27
N TYR A 205 9.19 17.35 10.32
CA TYR A 205 9.56 17.55 11.72
C TYR A 205 9.56 16.19 12.46
N PRO A 206 10.60 15.36 12.28
CA PRO A 206 10.72 14.08 12.97
C PRO A 206 10.74 14.28 14.49
N SER A 207 9.81 13.64 15.20
CA SER A 207 9.68 13.79 16.66
C SER A 207 10.83 13.14 17.44
N ILE A 208 11.56 12.20 16.83
CA ILE A 208 12.71 11.52 17.42
C ILE A 208 13.80 11.28 16.38
N THR A 209 15.02 11.06 16.84
CA THR A 209 16.09 10.53 16.00
C THR A 209 15.87 9.03 15.80
N GLY A 210 15.77 8.58 14.55
CA GLY A 210 15.53 7.16 14.25
C GLY A 210 15.27 6.85 12.79
N SER A 211 14.84 5.62 12.54
CA SER A 211 14.48 5.14 11.19
C SER A 211 13.04 5.51 10.86
N TYR A 212 12.85 6.08 9.67
CA TYR A 212 11.55 6.40 9.10
C TYR A 212 11.42 5.79 7.71
N LEU A 213 10.26 5.22 7.39
CA LEU A 213 9.97 4.71 6.06
C LEU A 213 9.37 5.82 5.20
N ILE A 214 10.04 6.20 4.11
CA ILE A 214 9.47 7.10 3.10
C ILE A 214 8.83 6.23 2.02
N ALA A 215 7.55 6.45 1.73
CA ALA A 215 6.81 5.77 0.67
C ALA A 215 6.27 6.79 -0.34
N ILE A 216 6.42 6.50 -1.63
CA ILE A 216 6.04 7.38 -2.72
C ILE A 216 5.28 6.60 -3.79
N THR A 217 4.14 7.14 -4.25
CA THR A 217 3.56 6.78 -5.55
C THR A 217 3.87 7.88 -6.54
N TYR A 218 4.43 7.51 -7.69
CA TYR A 218 4.84 8.47 -8.71
C TYR A 218 3.83 8.66 -9.85
N GLN A 219 2.73 7.89 -9.85
CA GLN A 219 1.59 8.05 -10.76
C GLN A 219 0.28 7.78 -10.00
N ASP A 220 -0.84 8.29 -10.51
CA ASP A 220 -2.17 8.07 -9.92
C ASP A 220 -3.05 7.13 -10.76
N HIS A 221 -2.40 6.35 -11.61
CA HIS A 221 -2.99 5.37 -12.50
C HIS A 221 -2.00 4.21 -12.71
N VAL A 222 -2.46 3.17 -13.44
CA VAL A 222 -1.62 2.07 -13.90
C VAL A 222 -0.36 2.64 -14.56
N PRO A 223 0.85 2.16 -14.21
CA PRO A 223 2.10 2.72 -14.73
C PRO A 223 2.11 2.83 -16.25
N ASP A 224 2.69 3.91 -16.76
CA ASP A 224 2.92 4.11 -18.19
C ASP A 224 4.34 4.65 -18.42
N ASN A 225 4.71 4.80 -19.69
CA ASN A 225 6.06 5.25 -20.07
C ASN A 225 6.27 6.77 -19.89
N SER A 226 5.37 7.49 -19.21
CA SER A 226 5.48 8.93 -19.01
C SER A 226 6.47 9.29 -17.90
N PHE A 227 6.57 8.46 -16.85
CA PHE A 227 7.50 8.67 -15.74
C PHE A 227 8.97 8.52 -16.20
N ARG A 228 9.85 9.44 -15.77
CA ARG A 228 11.28 9.39 -16.09
C ARG A 228 12.13 9.36 -14.84
N SER A 229 11.86 10.25 -13.89
CA SER A 229 12.54 10.25 -12.60
C SER A 229 11.84 11.13 -11.57
N PHE A 230 12.09 10.83 -10.29
CA PHE A 230 11.95 11.79 -9.20
C PHE A 230 13.21 11.77 -8.33
N ASN A 231 13.40 12.85 -7.57
CA ASN A 231 14.42 12.97 -6.55
C ASN A 231 13.87 13.83 -5.39
N LEU A 232 13.48 13.18 -4.31
CA LEU A 232 13.06 13.82 -3.07
C LEU A 232 14.29 14.17 -2.27
N HIS A 233 14.46 15.46 -1.97
CA HIS A 233 15.52 15.99 -1.13
C HIS A 233 14.96 16.37 0.24
N PHE A 234 15.69 15.98 1.28
CA PHE A 234 15.46 16.41 2.65
C PHE A 234 16.75 17.03 3.19
N PHE A 235 16.66 18.26 3.68
CA PHE A 235 17.83 19.04 4.04
C PHE A 235 17.63 19.81 5.34
N ASN A 236 18.61 19.68 6.22
CA ASN A 236 18.89 20.53 7.35
C ASN A 236 20.40 20.88 7.32
N PRO A 237 20.86 22.05 7.81
CA PRO A 237 22.30 22.35 7.87
C PRO A 237 23.16 21.30 8.58
N GLY A 238 22.59 20.54 9.53
CA GLY A 238 23.28 19.48 10.26
C GLY A 238 23.11 18.06 9.68
N ASP A 239 22.19 17.85 8.74
CA ASP A 239 21.93 16.54 8.12
C ASP A 239 21.17 16.67 6.80
N SER A 240 21.49 15.81 5.82
CA SER A 240 20.80 15.86 4.53
C SER A 240 20.83 14.51 3.82
N GLY A 241 19.84 14.29 2.97
CA GLY A 241 19.82 13.14 2.09
C GLY A 241 18.83 13.29 0.95
N ASN A 242 18.72 12.23 0.17
CA ASN A 242 17.78 12.17 -0.92
C ASN A 242 17.26 10.76 -1.18
N PHE A 243 16.07 10.70 -1.77
CA PHE A 243 15.42 9.49 -2.22
C PHE A 243 15.08 9.63 -3.71
N LYS A 244 15.70 8.79 -4.53
CA LYS A 244 15.56 8.81 -5.99
C LYS A 244 14.79 7.58 -6.46
N SER A 245 14.02 7.73 -7.51
CA SER A 245 13.60 6.60 -8.32
C SER A 245 14.78 6.04 -9.11
N TYR A 246 14.72 4.75 -9.39
CA TYR A 246 15.58 4.12 -10.40
C TYR A 246 14.81 4.04 -11.73
N PRO A 247 15.49 4.21 -12.88
CA PRO A 247 14.87 4.03 -14.19
C PRO A 247 14.28 2.63 -14.38
N HIS A 248 13.16 2.53 -15.10
CA HIS A 248 12.53 1.27 -15.47
C HIS A 248 13.51 0.20 -16.00
N GLY A 249 13.68 -0.90 -15.27
CA GLY A 249 14.56 -2.02 -15.60
C GLY A 249 16.03 -1.81 -15.23
N SER A 250 16.36 -0.83 -14.38
CA SER A 250 17.74 -0.53 -13.94
C SER A 250 18.03 -0.88 -12.48
N SER A 251 17.02 -1.30 -11.72
CA SER A 251 17.18 -1.86 -10.38
C SER A 251 16.74 -3.33 -10.33
N ASP A 252 17.40 -4.14 -9.50
CA ASP A 252 16.91 -5.46 -9.05
C ASP A 252 15.65 -5.36 -8.16
N LEU A 253 15.07 -4.15 -8.07
CA LEU A 253 13.90 -3.79 -7.30
C LEU A 253 12.79 -3.43 -8.28
N TRP A 254 11.65 -4.09 -8.09
CA TRP A 254 10.30 -3.86 -8.64
C TRP A 254 10.14 -2.55 -9.40
N ASP A 255 10.09 -2.65 -10.71
CA ASP A 255 9.98 -1.47 -11.59
C ASP A 255 8.69 -1.47 -12.42
N ASP A 256 7.88 -2.52 -12.30
CA ASP A 256 6.68 -2.72 -13.12
C ASP A 256 5.42 -2.08 -12.50
N GLY A 257 5.55 -1.52 -11.28
CA GLY A 257 4.52 -0.81 -10.53
C GLY A 257 4.68 0.71 -10.53
N ASN A 258 3.98 1.39 -9.61
CA ASN A 258 4.14 2.84 -9.39
C ASN A 258 4.48 3.24 -7.95
N TYR A 259 4.78 2.27 -7.08
CA TYR A 259 5.08 2.49 -5.68
C TYR A 259 6.53 2.14 -5.37
N ILE A 260 7.16 2.97 -4.53
CA ILE A 260 8.47 2.67 -3.98
C ILE A 260 8.54 3.15 -2.54
N ALA A 261 9.21 2.37 -1.69
CA ALA A 261 9.46 2.73 -0.31
C ALA A 261 10.88 2.37 0.12
N GLN A 262 11.47 3.22 0.96
CA GLN A 262 12.80 3.01 1.50
C GLN A 262 12.91 3.64 2.89
N SER A 263 13.64 2.97 3.78
CA SER A 263 13.92 3.48 5.13
C SER A 263 15.11 4.43 5.11
N PHE A 264 14.98 5.53 5.83
CA PHE A 264 16.03 6.53 6.02
C PHE A 264 16.17 6.86 7.50
N TRP A 265 17.40 7.13 7.93
CA TRP A 265 17.68 7.61 9.27
C TRP A 265 17.53 9.13 9.30
N PHE A 266 16.71 9.65 10.21
CA PHE A 266 16.55 11.08 10.46
C PHE A 266 17.02 11.42 11.88
N LEU A 267 17.63 12.59 12.03
CA LEU A 267 17.85 13.21 13.34
C LEU A 267 16.60 14.00 13.76
N ASN A 268 16.44 14.27 15.05
CA ASN A 268 15.41 15.19 15.55
C ASN A 268 15.77 16.65 15.20
N LEU A 269 15.61 17.01 13.92
CA LEU A 269 15.91 18.30 13.31
C LEU A 269 14.80 18.67 12.30
N ASP A 270 14.67 19.95 11.96
CA ASP A 270 13.66 20.40 11.01
C ASP A 270 14.18 20.29 9.56
N TYR A 271 13.56 19.46 8.74
CA TYR A 271 14.02 19.22 7.36
C TYR A 271 13.18 19.99 6.35
N LYS A 272 13.85 20.76 5.49
CA LYS A 272 13.27 21.30 4.27
C LYS A 272 13.12 20.19 3.24
N MET A 273 11.91 20.04 2.72
CA MET A 273 11.55 18.99 1.77
C MET A 273 11.35 19.57 0.37
N THR A 274 12.06 19.06 -0.64
CA THR A 274 11.84 19.45 -2.05
C THR A 274 11.83 18.24 -2.96
N LEU A 275 11.02 18.27 -4.02
CA LEU A 275 10.94 17.19 -5.01
C LEU A 275 11.30 17.72 -6.39
N ASP A 276 12.37 17.19 -6.97
CA ASP A 276 12.61 17.30 -8.41
C ASP A 276 11.90 16.15 -9.12
N TYR A 277 11.21 16.43 -10.21
CA TYR A 277 10.43 15.44 -10.96
C TYR A 277 10.58 15.64 -12.47
N ASN A 278 10.42 14.54 -13.22
CA ASN A 278 10.52 14.55 -14.67
C ASN A 278 9.57 13.51 -15.28
N TYR A 279 8.68 14.00 -16.14
CA TYR A 279 7.77 13.20 -16.97
C TYR A 279 7.92 13.64 -18.43
N SER A 280 7.82 12.70 -19.38
CA SER A 280 7.89 13.02 -20.81
C SER A 280 6.61 13.61 -21.40
N GLY A 281 5.53 13.72 -20.61
CA GLY A 281 4.25 14.24 -21.05
C GLY A 281 3.76 15.42 -20.20
N HIS A 282 2.65 16.01 -20.61
CA HIS A 282 1.99 17.13 -19.92
C HIS A 282 0.78 16.72 -19.08
N ASN A 283 0.46 15.43 -19.03
CA ASN A 283 -0.61 14.93 -18.16
C ASN A 283 -0.25 15.18 -16.70
N VAL A 284 -1.24 15.65 -15.94
CA VAL A 284 -1.08 15.88 -14.51
C VAL A 284 -1.05 14.54 -13.78
N GLN A 285 -0.03 14.36 -12.95
CA GLN A 285 0.15 13.22 -12.07
C GLN A 285 -0.11 13.68 -10.63
N ASN A 286 -0.90 12.91 -9.88
CA ASN A 286 -1.02 13.09 -8.43
C ASN A 286 -0.01 12.14 -7.77
N LEU A 287 0.89 12.69 -6.94
CA LEU A 287 1.93 11.92 -6.25
C LEU A 287 1.62 11.88 -4.77
N GLN A 288 1.56 10.70 -4.16
CA GLN A 288 1.50 10.58 -2.71
C GLN A 288 2.92 10.44 -2.17
N ILE A 289 3.24 11.24 -1.15
CA ILE A 289 4.48 11.11 -0.38
C ILE A 289 4.06 10.96 1.08
N ARG A 290 4.51 9.87 1.72
CA ARG A 290 4.23 9.56 3.12
C ARG A 290 5.52 9.22 3.84
N VAL A 291 5.64 9.63 5.09
CA VAL A 291 6.71 9.20 5.99
C VAL A 291 6.07 8.51 7.19
N TYR A 292 6.51 7.29 7.47
CA TYR A 292 6.01 6.47 8.57
C TYR A 292 7.04 6.33 9.66
N SER A 293 6.57 6.34 10.90
CA SER A 293 7.36 6.01 12.07
C SER A 293 6.93 4.66 12.65
N SER A 294 7.84 4.01 13.37
CA SER A 294 7.55 2.83 14.19
C SER A 294 7.07 3.19 15.60
N LEU A 295 6.94 4.48 15.90
CA LEU A 295 6.50 5.02 17.19
C LEU A 295 5.17 5.75 17.05
#